data_AF-A0A7X8ZEK8-F1
#
_entry.id   AF-A0A7X8ZEK8-F1
#
_cell.length_a   1.000
_cell.length_b   1.000
_cell.length_c   1.000
_cell.angle_alpha   90.00
_cell.angle_beta   90.00
_cell.angle_gamma   90.00
#
_symmetry.space_group_name_H-M   'P 1'
#
loop_
_entity.id
_entity.type
_entity.pdbx_description
1 polymer ?
#
loop_
_entity_poly.entity_id
_entity_poly.type
_entity_poly.pdbx_seq_one_letter_code
_entity_poly.pdbx_strand_id
1 'polypeptide(L)'
;MDSTERPKAGIFGAQTQENWVWLGNELFDESNEIIADVRSDVLYVAKERLLIESTPGPMKFRCRATTSGGSVFTIAQESFSVAELVARCGPRTYLLRRVSPWRKERIITNGREEVARMRPMTSGRVEFQVGTAGEDKLPFVDAVFLSWGCVLVDSAVRRPRV
;
A
#
# COMPACT_ATOMS: atom_id res chain seq x y z
N MET A 1 -5.87 -16.17 -28.35
CA MET A 1 -5.90 -14.98 -27.49
C MET A 1 -6.44 -15.40 -26.14
N ASP A 2 -5.56 -15.89 -25.26
CA ASP A 2 -5.64 -15.72 -23.80
C ASP A 2 -4.33 -16.28 -23.24
N SER A 3 -3.50 -15.42 -22.67
CA SER A 3 -2.23 -15.80 -22.03
C SER A 3 -1.98 -14.77 -20.94
N THR A 4 -2.76 -14.89 -19.87
CA THR A 4 -2.66 -14.07 -18.65
C THR A 4 -1.79 -14.79 -17.59
N GLU A 5 -0.68 -15.38 -18.00
CA GLU A 5 0.24 -16.07 -17.08
C GLU A 5 1.66 -15.51 -17.30
N ARG A 6 2.19 -14.79 -16.31
CA ARG A 6 3.60 -14.40 -16.28
C ARG A 6 4.46 -15.68 -16.15
N PRO A 7 5.63 -15.78 -16.81
CA PRO A 7 6.44 -16.98 -16.78
C PRO A 7 6.90 -17.31 -15.35
N LYS A 8 6.71 -18.57 -14.95
CA LYS A 8 7.21 -19.15 -13.69
C LYS A 8 8.73 -19.07 -13.66
N ALA A 9 9.27 -18.29 -12.72
CA ALA A 9 10.69 -18.28 -12.43
C ALA A 9 11.11 -19.68 -11.95
N GLY A 10 12.16 -20.19 -12.58
CA GLY A 10 12.68 -21.53 -12.39
C GLY A 10 13.12 -21.80 -10.95
N ILE A 11 12.88 -23.04 -10.53
CA ILE A 11 13.75 -23.90 -9.71
C ILE A 11 14.92 -23.14 -9.05
N PHE A 12 14.67 -22.41 -7.97
CA PHE A 12 15.53 -22.08 -6.82
C PHE A 12 14.82 -20.96 -6.03
N GLY A 13 14.53 -21.20 -4.75
CA GLY A 13 13.73 -20.32 -3.89
C GLY A 13 14.37 -18.97 -3.56
N ALA A 14 14.37 -18.05 -4.51
CA ALA A 14 14.65 -16.64 -4.25
C ALA A 14 13.34 -15.92 -3.94
N GLN A 15 13.30 -15.21 -2.81
CA GLN A 15 12.24 -14.25 -2.55
C GLN A 15 12.33 -13.14 -3.60
N THR A 16 11.46 -13.17 -4.61
CA THR A 16 11.40 -12.07 -5.58
C THR A 16 10.84 -10.86 -4.84
N GLN A 17 11.58 -9.78 -4.82
CA GLN A 17 11.21 -8.55 -4.16
C GLN A 17 11.10 -7.49 -5.24
N GLU A 18 9.93 -6.86 -5.35
CA GLU A 18 9.72 -5.77 -6.31
C GLU A 18 9.81 -4.43 -5.58
N ASN A 19 10.43 -3.45 -6.22
CA ASN A 19 10.53 -2.08 -5.74
C ASN A 19 9.60 -1.17 -6.54
N TRP A 20 8.53 -0.72 -5.91
CA TRP A 20 7.60 0.26 -6.47
C TRP A 20 7.83 1.63 -5.84
N VAL A 21 7.37 2.69 -6.50
CA VAL A 21 7.59 4.06 -6.04
C VAL A 21 6.33 4.89 -6.24
N TRP A 22 5.82 5.48 -5.17
CA TRP A 22 4.84 6.56 -5.30
C TRP A 22 5.55 7.88 -5.61
N LEU A 23 5.12 8.53 -6.70
CA LEU A 23 5.46 9.90 -7.07
C LEU A 23 4.16 10.71 -7.16
N GLY A 24 3.91 11.54 -6.14
CA GLY A 24 2.61 12.22 -6.03
C GLY A 24 1.47 11.22 -5.92
N ASN A 25 0.66 11.12 -6.96
CA ASN A 25 -0.52 10.25 -7.02
C ASN A 25 -0.34 9.02 -7.93
N GLU A 26 0.85 8.76 -8.44
CA GLU A 26 1.14 7.65 -9.37
C GLU A 26 2.11 6.67 -8.71
N LEU A 27 1.84 5.38 -8.87
CA LEU A 27 2.68 4.27 -8.43
C LEU A 27 3.38 3.67 -9.63
N PHE A 28 4.71 3.69 -9.59
CA PHE A 28 5.58 3.13 -10.62
C PHE A 28 6.17 1.81 -10.16
N ASP A 29 6.32 0.85 -11.07
CA ASP A 29 7.10 -0.37 -10.82
C ASP A 29 8.60 -0.19 -11.14
N GLU A 30 9.37 -1.30 -11.09
CA GLU A 30 10.81 -1.30 -11.40
C GLU A 30 11.13 -0.97 -12.87
N SER A 31 10.17 -1.20 -13.77
CA SER A 31 10.28 -0.86 -15.19
C SER A 31 9.86 0.59 -15.49
N ASN A 32 9.50 1.35 -14.44
CA ASN A 32 8.97 2.70 -14.54
C ASN A 32 7.63 2.78 -15.29
N GLU A 33 6.83 1.71 -15.23
CA GLU A 33 5.45 1.70 -15.71
C GLU A 33 4.49 2.09 -14.58
N ILE A 34 3.41 2.80 -14.90
CA ILE A 34 2.37 3.14 -13.92
C ILE A 34 1.49 1.91 -13.70
N ILE A 35 1.49 1.40 -12.46
CA ILE A 35 0.73 0.22 -12.07
C ILE A 35 -0.50 0.56 -11.22
N ALA A 36 -0.55 1.77 -10.66
CA ALA A 36 -1.73 2.32 -10.00
C ALA A 36 -1.66 3.86 -9.95
N ASP A 37 -2.80 4.52 -9.82
CA ASP A 37 -2.86 5.97 -9.63
C ASP A 37 -4.11 6.43 -8.86
N VAL A 38 -4.07 7.65 -8.32
CA VAL A 38 -5.17 8.22 -7.53
C VAL A 38 -5.69 9.52 -8.15
N ARG A 39 -6.97 9.53 -8.53
CA ARG A 39 -7.66 10.71 -9.09
C ARG A 39 -9.03 10.87 -8.45
N SER A 40 -9.34 12.08 -7.99
CA SER A 40 -10.65 12.42 -7.40
C SER A 40 -11.10 11.44 -6.31
N ASP A 41 -10.19 11.14 -5.37
CA ASP A 41 -10.39 10.17 -4.29
C ASP A 41 -10.66 8.73 -4.75
N VAL A 42 -10.40 8.39 -6.00
CA VAL A 42 -10.47 7.02 -6.53
C VAL A 42 -9.07 6.50 -6.79
N LEU A 43 -8.75 5.36 -6.19
CA LEU A 43 -7.54 4.59 -6.46
C LEU A 43 -7.82 3.59 -7.60
N TYR A 44 -7.13 3.76 -8.71
CA TYR A 44 -7.19 2.90 -9.89
C TYR A 44 -6.07 1.87 -9.80
N VAL A 45 -6.43 0.59 -9.83
CA VAL A 45 -5.47 -0.52 -9.72
C VAL A 45 -5.98 -1.73 -10.49
N ALA A 46 -5.19 -2.24 -11.43
CA ALA A 46 -5.60 -3.30 -12.34
C ALA A 46 -6.99 -3.03 -12.99
N LYS A 47 -8.01 -3.85 -12.69
CA LYS A 47 -9.41 -3.67 -13.15
C LYS A 47 -10.34 -3.10 -12.07
N GLU A 48 -9.80 -2.79 -10.90
CA GLU A 48 -10.55 -2.30 -9.75
C GLU A 48 -10.49 -0.77 -9.63
N ARG A 49 -11.56 -0.21 -9.06
CA ARG A 49 -11.64 1.18 -8.65
C ARG A 49 -12.04 1.21 -7.19
N LEU A 50 -11.19 1.80 -6.37
CA LEU A 50 -11.38 1.87 -4.93
C LEU A 50 -11.72 3.31 -4.57
N LEU A 51 -12.97 3.58 -4.16
CA LEU A 51 -13.34 4.88 -3.63
C LEU A 51 -12.75 5.06 -2.24
N ILE A 52 -11.84 6.00 -2.08
CA ILE A 52 -11.07 6.28 -0.87
C ILE A 52 -11.75 7.38 -0.05
N GLU A 53 -11.98 7.09 1.22
CA GLU A 53 -12.39 8.07 2.22
C GLU A 53 -11.33 8.09 3.30
N SER A 54 -10.74 9.26 3.57
CA SER A 54 -9.77 9.40 4.64
C SER A 54 -10.12 10.55 5.58
N THR A 55 -9.98 10.28 6.87
CA THR A 55 -10.01 11.31 7.92
C THR A 55 -8.59 11.48 8.44
N PRO A 56 -7.81 12.43 7.91
CA PRO A 56 -6.55 12.81 8.52
C PRO A 56 -6.83 13.79 9.66
N GLY A 57 -6.28 13.49 10.83
CA GLY A 57 -6.29 14.38 11.96
C GLY A 57 -5.11 14.08 12.88
N PRO A 58 -4.61 15.08 13.63
CA PRO A 58 -3.45 14.92 14.52
C PRO A 58 -3.69 13.90 15.64
N MET A 59 -4.96 13.59 15.93
CA MET A 59 -5.35 12.64 16.98
C MET A 59 -5.93 11.32 16.46
N LYS A 60 -6.34 11.25 15.18
CA LYS A 60 -7.03 10.07 14.63
C LYS A 60 -6.82 9.96 13.13
N PHE A 61 -6.20 8.87 12.69
CA PHE A 61 -6.13 8.45 11.30
C PHE A 61 -7.09 7.29 11.01
N ARG A 62 -7.86 7.43 9.94
CA ARG A 62 -8.64 6.37 9.32
C ARG A 62 -8.64 6.54 7.81
N CYS A 63 -8.45 5.44 7.10
CA CYS A 63 -8.64 5.32 5.67
C CYS A 63 -9.64 4.17 5.42
N ARG A 64 -10.59 4.38 4.52
CA ARG A 64 -11.55 3.38 4.06
C ARG A 64 -11.51 3.37 2.55
N ALA A 65 -11.62 2.19 1.95
CA ALA A 65 -11.83 2.05 0.52
C ALA A 65 -13.04 1.15 0.26
N THR A 66 -13.80 1.45 -0.78
CA THR A 66 -14.87 0.56 -1.28
C THR A 66 -14.50 0.11 -2.68
N THR A 67 -14.38 -1.21 -2.89
CA THR A 67 -14.08 -1.79 -4.21
C THR A 67 -15.31 -1.76 -5.12
N SER A 68 -15.10 -1.97 -6.41
CA SER A 68 -16.19 -2.05 -7.41
C SER A 68 -17.19 -3.17 -7.08
N GLY A 69 -16.73 -4.25 -6.45
CA GLY A 69 -17.54 -5.38 -5.99
C GLY A 69 -18.18 -5.18 -4.61
N GLY A 70 -18.09 -3.99 -4.00
CA GLY A 70 -18.71 -3.67 -2.71
C GLY A 70 -17.94 -4.16 -1.48
N SER A 71 -16.76 -4.74 -1.64
CA SER A 71 -15.89 -5.06 -0.50
C SER A 71 -15.35 -3.77 0.11
N VAL A 72 -15.27 -3.74 1.45
CA VAL A 72 -14.75 -2.58 2.18
C VAL A 72 -13.38 -2.91 2.74
N PHE A 73 -12.39 -2.10 2.39
CA PHE A 73 -11.07 -2.14 2.99
C PHE A 73 -10.92 -0.99 3.99
N THR A 74 -10.14 -1.20 5.03
CA THR A 74 -9.92 -0.18 6.08
C THR A 74 -8.47 -0.17 6.55
N ILE A 75 -8.02 1.00 6.99
CA ILE A 75 -6.79 1.21 7.76
C ILE A 75 -7.15 2.17 8.90
N ALA A 76 -6.79 1.83 10.13
CA ALA A 76 -7.03 2.68 11.28
C ALA A 76 -5.88 2.58 12.28
N GLN A 77 -5.62 3.67 13.00
CA GLN A 77 -4.77 3.59 14.19
C GLN A 77 -5.53 2.85 15.30
N GLU A 78 -4.87 1.91 15.97
CA GLU A 78 -5.42 1.24 17.18
C GLU A 78 -4.87 1.83 18.47
N SER A 79 -3.91 2.75 18.38
CA SER A 79 -3.24 3.40 19.50
C SER A 79 -3.41 4.92 19.50
N PHE A 80 -2.87 5.57 20.53
CA PHE A 80 -2.80 7.04 20.64
C PHE A 80 -1.95 7.71 19.56
N SER A 81 -1.13 6.93 18.84
CA SER A 81 -0.32 7.43 17.74
C SER A 81 -0.50 6.59 16.49
N VAL A 82 -0.14 7.17 15.34
CA VAL A 82 -0.11 6.48 14.05
C VAL A 82 1.10 5.54 13.89
N ALA A 83 1.89 5.31 14.95
CA ALA A 83 3.05 4.42 14.90
C ALA A 83 2.65 2.99 14.50
N GLU A 84 1.47 2.54 14.92
CA GLU A 84 0.89 1.26 14.55
C GLU A 84 -0.50 1.48 13.95
N LEU A 85 -0.71 0.91 12.76
CA LEU A 85 -2.02 0.89 12.10
C LEU A 85 -2.41 -0.55 11.82
N VAL A 86 -3.70 -0.84 11.97
CA VAL A 86 -4.30 -2.11 11.56
C VAL A 86 -5.09 -1.88 10.29
N ALA A 87 -4.86 -2.76 9.32
CA ALA A 87 -5.60 -2.76 8.06
C ALA A 87 -6.38 -4.06 7.88
N ARG A 88 -7.55 -3.96 7.24
CA ARG A 88 -8.38 -5.10 6.85
C ARG A 88 -8.73 -4.97 5.38
N CYS A 89 -8.40 -5.98 4.59
CA CYS A 89 -8.70 -6.09 3.16
C CYS A 89 -9.48 -7.38 2.93
N GLY A 90 -10.82 -7.28 2.93
CA GLY A 90 -11.69 -8.46 2.98
C GLY A 90 -11.38 -9.32 4.22
N PRO A 91 -11.06 -10.63 4.07
CA PRO A 91 -10.74 -11.50 5.20
C PRO A 91 -9.31 -11.32 5.73
N ARG A 92 -8.44 -10.58 5.03
CA ARG A 92 -7.01 -10.45 5.39
C ARG A 92 -6.80 -9.26 6.32
N THR A 93 -5.95 -9.45 7.33
CA THR A 93 -5.58 -8.43 8.30
C THR A 93 -4.08 -8.19 8.25
N TYR A 94 -3.70 -6.92 8.18
CA TYR A 94 -2.31 -6.50 8.13
C TYR A 94 -1.98 -5.52 9.26
N LEU A 95 -0.72 -5.53 9.65
CA LEU A 95 -0.19 -4.62 10.66
C LEU A 95 0.91 -3.76 10.05
N LEU A 96 0.76 -2.44 10.17
CA LEU A 96 1.65 -1.45 9.55
C LEU A 96 2.35 -0.67 10.65
N ARG A 97 3.59 -1.07 10.98
CA ARG A 97 4.36 -0.52 12.10
C ARG A 97 5.49 0.37 11.62
N ARG A 98 5.59 1.58 12.18
CA ARG A 98 6.79 2.40 12.00
C ARG A 98 8.00 1.73 12.64
N VAL A 99 9.14 1.74 11.96
CA VAL A 99 10.41 1.21 12.49
C VAL A 99 10.97 2.06 13.61
N SER A 100 10.67 3.37 13.61
CA SER A 100 10.97 4.25 14.73
C SER A 100 10.01 5.44 14.78
N PRO A 101 9.91 6.15 15.91
CA PRO A 101 9.07 7.35 16.00
C PRO A 101 9.51 8.48 15.06
N TRP A 102 10.82 8.54 14.76
CA TRP A 102 11.45 9.60 13.96
C TRP A 102 11.54 9.26 12.47
N ARG A 103 11.68 7.97 12.13
CA ARG A 103 11.69 7.49 10.75
C ARG A 103 10.29 7.02 10.40
N LYS A 104 9.68 7.66 9.41
CA LYS A 104 8.36 7.28 8.90
C LYS A 104 8.39 6.02 8.03
N GLU A 105 9.47 5.25 8.06
CA GLU A 105 9.54 3.95 7.41
C GLU A 105 8.64 2.96 8.14
N ARG A 106 7.90 2.15 7.40
CA ARG A 106 7.00 1.12 7.94
C ARG A 106 7.34 -0.26 7.45
N ILE A 107 7.11 -1.23 8.34
CA ILE A 107 7.04 -2.66 8.01
C ILE A 107 5.56 -3.05 7.99
N ILE A 108 5.17 -3.77 6.95
CA ILE A 108 3.83 -4.33 6.79
C ILE A 108 3.94 -5.83 7.03
N THR A 109 3.17 -6.35 7.99
CA THR A 109 3.13 -7.78 8.28
C THR A 109 1.74 -8.38 8.08
N ASN A 110 1.71 -9.65 7.65
CA ASN A 110 0.54 -10.51 7.70
C ASN A 110 0.82 -11.58 8.79
N GLY A 111 0.18 -11.44 9.95
CA GLY A 111 0.59 -12.18 11.14
C GLY A 111 2.03 -11.83 11.55
N ARG A 112 2.92 -12.83 11.54
CA ARG A 112 4.35 -12.67 11.90
C ARG A 112 5.28 -12.45 10.71
N GLU A 113 4.75 -12.52 9.50
CA GLU A 113 5.57 -12.43 8.29
C GLU A 113 5.59 -11.01 7.74
N GLU A 114 6.79 -10.48 7.47
CA GLU A 114 6.97 -9.24 6.72
C GLU A 114 6.62 -9.48 5.26
N VAL A 115 5.62 -8.75 4.77
CA VAL A 115 5.14 -8.85 3.39
C VAL A 115 5.53 -7.64 2.56
N ALA A 116 5.81 -6.50 3.19
CA ALA A 116 6.30 -5.32 2.51
C ALA A 116 6.92 -4.28 3.46
N ARG A 117 7.62 -3.31 2.87
CA ARG A 117 8.27 -2.21 3.57
C ARG A 117 8.09 -0.90 2.80
N MET A 118 7.76 0.17 3.52
CA MET A 118 7.51 1.50 2.97
C MET A 118 8.54 2.50 3.50
N ARG A 119 9.16 3.30 2.64
CA ARG A 119 10.13 4.34 3.03
C ARG A 119 9.83 5.68 2.36
N PRO A 120 9.32 6.68 3.09
CA PRO A 120 9.23 8.05 2.60
C PRO A 120 10.63 8.67 2.47
N MET A 121 10.88 9.32 1.33
CA MET A 121 12.15 9.97 0.99
C MET A 121 12.03 11.50 1.10
N THR A 122 13.15 12.19 1.32
CA THR A 122 13.19 13.66 1.40
C THR A 122 12.82 14.35 0.08
N SER A 123 12.96 13.64 -1.03
CA SER A 123 12.56 14.09 -2.38
C SER A 123 11.03 14.10 -2.60
N GLY A 124 10.24 13.62 -1.64
CA GLY A 124 8.79 13.44 -1.79
C GLY A 124 8.39 12.10 -2.41
N ARG A 125 9.35 11.29 -2.86
CA ARG A 125 9.14 9.91 -3.28
C ARG A 125 8.77 9.04 -2.08
N VAL A 126 7.97 8.00 -2.28
CA VAL A 126 7.78 6.96 -1.27
C VAL A 126 8.11 5.62 -1.91
N GLU A 127 9.21 5.01 -1.46
CA GLU A 127 9.63 3.69 -1.89
C GLU A 127 8.75 2.65 -1.22
N PHE A 128 8.31 1.66 -1.99
CA PHE A 128 7.49 0.55 -1.55
C PHE A 128 8.11 -0.75 -2.03
N GLN A 129 8.71 -1.46 -1.10
CA GLN A 129 9.36 -2.72 -1.35
C GLN A 129 8.41 -3.85 -1.00
N VAL A 130 8.00 -4.64 -1.99
CA VAL A 130 6.96 -5.67 -1.87
C VAL A 130 7.60 -7.05 -1.94
N GLY A 131 7.44 -7.86 -0.89
CA GLY A 131 7.85 -9.25 -0.90
C GLY A 131 6.83 -10.10 -1.64
N THR A 132 7.22 -10.73 -2.75
CA THR A 132 6.32 -11.59 -3.55
C THR A 132 6.33 -13.05 -3.11
N ALA A 133 6.72 -13.34 -1.86
CA ALA A 133 6.90 -14.71 -1.39
C ALA A 133 5.57 -15.49 -1.37
N GLY A 134 5.22 -16.16 -2.47
CA GLY A 134 3.98 -16.92 -2.64
C GLY A 134 2.79 -16.02 -3.04
N GLU A 135 2.03 -16.44 -4.05
CA GLU A 135 0.94 -15.69 -4.69
C GLU A 135 -0.14 -15.16 -3.71
N ASP A 136 -0.17 -15.63 -2.47
CA ASP A 136 -1.20 -15.32 -1.48
C ASP A 136 -0.79 -14.36 -0.34
N LYS A 137 0.49 -14.00 -0.19
CA LYS A 137 0.91 -13.30 1.05
C LYS A 137 0.51 -11.83 1.10
N LEU A 138 0.55 -11.17 -0.05
CA LEU A 138 0.08 -9.80 -0.21
C LEU A 138 -0.49 -9.61 -1.62
N PRO A 139 -1.80 -9.79 -1.83
CA PRO A 139 -2.44 -9.56 -3.11
C PRO A 139 -2.20 -8.15 -3.64
N PHE A 140 -2.07 -8.00 -4.96
CA PHE A 140 -1.71 -6.73 -5.60
C PHE A 140 -2.60 -5.56 -5.18
N VAL A 141 -3.93 -5.73 -5.22
CA VAL A 141 -4.90 -4.69 -4.82
C VAL A 141 -4.72 -4.30 -3.35
N ASP A 142 -4.44 -5.25 -2.47
CA ASP A 142 -4.16 -4.99 -1.07
C ASP A 142 -2.85 -4.21 -0.93
N ALA A 143 -1.78 -4.61 -1.61
CA ALA A 143 -0.49 -3.91 -1.61
C ALA A 143 -0.62 -2.42 -1.97
N VAL A 144 -1.36 -2.14 -3.05
CA VAL A 144 -1.60 -0.77 -3.52
C VAL A 144 -2.44 0.02 -2.51
N PHE A 145 -3.50 -0.55 -1.96
CA PHE A 145 -4.31 0.13 -0.94
C PHE A 145 -3.52 0.42 0.35
N LEU A 146 -2.76 -0.56 0.85
CA LEU A 146 -1.95 -0.41 2.06
C LEU A 146 -0.86 0.67 1.88
N SER A 147 -0.17 0.66 0.75
CA SER A 147 0.86 1.66 0.45
C SER A 147 0.26 3.06 0.30
N TRP A 148 -0.88 3.22 -0.37
CA TRP A 148 -1.57 4.52 -0.42
C TRP A 148 -1.98 5.01 0.97
N GLY A 149 -2.46 4.12 1.84
CA GLY A 149 -2.73 4.45 3.24
C GLY A 149 -1.50 5.00 3.98
N CYS A 150 -0.31 4.45 3.70
CA CYS A 150 0.96 4.96 4.24
C CYS A 150 1.31 6.33 3.66
N VAL A 151 1.08 6.56 2.36
CA VAL A 151 1.27 7.87 1.74
C VAL A 151 0.41 8.93 2.44
N LEU A 152 -0.88 8.64 2.68
CA LEU A 152 -1.81 9.57 3.33
C LEU A 152 -1.41 9.96 4.77
N VAL A 153 -0.84 9.03 5.54
CA VAL A 153 -0.51 9.24 6.96
C VAL A 153 0.92 9.75 7.19
N ASP A 154 1.87 9.37 6.33
CA ASP A 154 3.29 9.61 6.56
C ASP A 154 3.88 10.65 5.60
N SER A 155 3.42 10.70 4.35
CA SER A 155 3.94 11.67 3.40
C SER A 155 3.22 13.00 3.55
N ALA A 156 3.99 14.09 3.60
CA ALA A 156 3.45 15.44 3.63
C ALA A 156 2.96 15.88 2.23
N VAL A 157 2.45 14.95 1.40
CA VAL A 157 1.91 15.27 0.08
C VAL A 157 0.78 16.27 0.31
N ARG A 158 1.06 17.53 -0.03
CA ARG A 158 0.09 18.61 0.00
C ARG A 158 -1.10 18.14 -0.80
N ARG A 159 -2.26 18.07 -0.16
CA ARG A 159 -3.54 17.96 -0.85
C ARG A 159 -3.58 19.02 -1.96
N PRO A 160 -3.91 18.68 -3.21
CA PRO A 160 -4.38 19.69 -4.14
C PRO A 160 -5.52 20.43 -3.43
N ARG A 161 -5.39 21.75 -3.30
CA ARG A 161 -6.56 22.55 -2.96
C ARG A 161 -7.54 22.36 -4.12
N VAL A 162 -8.74 21.89 -3.81
CA VAL A 162 -9.90 22.04 -4.69
C VAL A 162 -10.14 23.53 -4.90
#